data_AF-A0A0C1EFK8-F1
#
_entry.id   AF-A0A0C1EFK8-F1
#
_cell.length_a   1.000
_cell.length_b   1.000
_cell.length_c   1.000
_cell.angle_alpha   90.00
_cell.angle_beta   90.00
_cell.angle_gamma   90.00
#
_symmetry.space_group_name_H-M   'P 1'
#
loop_
_entity.id
_entity.type
_entity.pdbx_description
1 polymer ?
#
loop_
_entity_poly.entity_id
_entity_poly.type
_entity_poly.pdbx_seq_one_letter_code
_entity_poly.pdbx_strand_id
1 'polypeptide(L)'
;MRNFATFAAFAAGANALVPRDNSCCFSLTASGGASGTVGQLDDGQNRIGGNLPPGQYCIDSNGSITDGSGRGCILTPPTTQFQCDEGASPSPGFSVNSNGQLEYDGSTDFVACETGQDDELNIYTTESSDVSNCQTVQLNADSCSGSGTGTGTSSVPGGAGGGQPSTGLPSSTTPIISPSGPGGGGGGGGESPTPTSPGSEGPGGGGGGESPTPTGPGSEGPGESCSLCETTTVSTTVIVPCSSSEIPVVPIPSGSSTPGVPGGESPGPSQPPGTETPTQPSESPSGPGETLPPSSETPGVPGGSNTPGVPGSEGPGPSQTPSETSPPQSSQTPQPSGQGCPTDLSGDYEFPHLIVPIDSSSPDDAAGTSYNGTVSSTVSTIFNFDIPASDAGRTCSLVFLFPKLEDLETSSFSFSGDGKVTFGAVSTPATQSTTYNNAPSVSQNLGDFTISPGNSYAISTFECPAGQTVGYEISNAGSTNFDFFEDYNPSPLGLYITKC
;
A
#
# COMPACT_ATOMS: atom_id res chain seq x y z
N MET A 1 8.28 2.26 -65.71
CA MET A 1 7.46 3.27 -64.99
C MET A 1 7.86 3.22 -63.54
N ARG A 2 8.38 4.34 -63.02
CA ARG A 2 8.73 4.54 -61.61
C ARG A 2 7.44 4.59 -60.80
N ASN A 3 7.35 3.86 -59.70
CA ASN A 3 6.41 4.19 -58.61
C ASN A 3 7.20 4.13 -57.30
N PHE A 4 7.34 5.31 -56.71
CA PHE A 4 7.81 5.52 -55.34
C PHE A 4 6.72 5.06 -54.37
N ALA A 5 7.10 4.36 -53.30
CA ALA A 5 6.26 4.22 -52.11
C ALA A 5 7.09 4.69 -50.90
N THR A 6 6.64 5.82 -50.38
CA THR A 6 7.17 6.62 -49.30
C THR A 6 7.13 5.86 -47.97
N PHE A 7 8.25 5.82 -47.25
CA PHE A 7 8.27 5.49 -45.83
C PHE A 7 7.66 6.66 -45.04
N ALA A 8 6.51 6.44 -44.41
CA ALA A 8 5.96 7.36 -43.43
C ALA A 8 6.61 7.09 -42.07
N ALA A 9 7.50 7.98 -41.63
CA ALA A 9 7.94 8.03 -40.25
C ALA A 9 6.82 8.67 -39.41
N PHE A 10 6.17 7.87 -38.55
CA PHE A 10 5.37 8.41 -37.45
C PHE A 10 6.34 8.89 -36.37
N ALA A 11 6.68 10.18 -36.41
CA ALA A 11 7.19 10.86 -35.24
C ALA A 11 6.02 11.03 -34.26
N ALA A 12 5.92 10.13 -33.29
CA ALA A 12 5.09 10.36 -32.11
C ALA A 12 5.80 11.45 -31.28
N GLY A 13 5.46 12.70 -31.54
CA GLY A 13 5.77 13.77 -30.60
C GLY A 13 5.02 13.46 -29.30
N ALA A 14 5.76 13.16 -28.24
CA ALA A 14 5.24 13.19 -26.90
C ALA A 14 4.80 14.64 -26.64
N ASN A 15 3.52 14.92 -26.85
CA ASN A 15 2.90 16.01 -26.13
C ASN A 15 2.90 15.52 -24.69
N ALA A 16 3.78 16.08 -23.86
CA ALA A 16 3.60 16.06 -22.43
C ALA A 16 2.18 16.61 -22.20
N LEU A 17 1.25 15.70 -21.90
CA LEU A 17 0.02 16.07 -21.22
C LEU A 17 0.51 16.64 -19.90
N VAL A 18 0.70 17.97 -19.86
CA VAL A 18 0.62 18.72 -18.62
C VAL A 18 -0.85 18.68 -18.31
N PRO A 19 -1.32 17.76 -17.45
CA PRO A 19 -2.70 17.86 -17.03
C PRO A 19 -2.75 19.18 -16.25
N ARG A 20 -3.68 20.05 -16.62
CA ARG A 20 -3.96 21.23 -15.79
C ARG A 20 -4.71 20.73 -14.57
N ASP A 21 -3.99 20.05 -13.68
CA ASP A 21 -4.57 19.55 -12.46
C ASP A 21 -4.78 20.70 -11.49
N ASN A 22 -5.76 20.50 -10.62
CA ASN A 22 -6.00 21.30 -9.42
C ASN A 22 -4.84 21.18 -8.42
N SER A 23 -3.59 21.32 -8.88
CA SER A 23 -2.41 21.25 -8.03
C SER A 23 -2.36 22.48 -7.13
N CYS A 24 -2.30 22.28 -5.82
CA CYS A 24 -2.13 23.34 -4.85
C CYS A 24 -0.69 23.32 -4.34
N CYS A 25 -0.04 24.49 -4.33
CA CYS A 25 1.36 24.59 -3.92
C CYS A 25 1.53 25.29 -2.57
N PHE A 26 2.43 24.76 -1.74
CA PHE A 26 2.67 25.16 -0.36
C PHE A 26 4.15 25.02 0.02
N SER A 27 4.52 25.62 1.15
CA SER A 27 5.75 25.33 1.88
C SER A 27 5.45 24.62 3.19
N LEU A 28 6.43 23.90 3.74
CA LEU A 28 6.28 23.12 4.97
C LEU A 28 7.08 23.71 6.13
N THR A 29 6.47 23.73 7.31
CA THR A 29 7.12 24.04 8.59
C THR A 29 6.91 22.88 9.54
N ALA A 30 7.99 22.36 10.13
CA ALA A 30 7.93 21.34 11.15
C ALA A 30 7.66 21.94 12.53
N SER A 31 6.88 21.22 13.35
CA SER A 31 6.66 21.49 14.76
C SER A 31 6.69 20.19 15.57
N GLY A 32 6.93 20.26 16.89
CA GLY A 32 7.02 19.07 17.76
C GLY A 32 8.41 18.91 18.36
N GLY A 33 8.98 17.70 18.31
CA GLY A 33 10.32 17.41 18.85
C GLY A 33 11.43 18.19 18.14
N ALA A 34 11.34 18.31 16.81
CA ALA A 34 12.08 19.29 16.04
C ALA A 34 11.13 20.35 15.47
N SER A 35 11.65 21.55 15.20
CA SER A 35 10.86 22.66 14.68
C SER A 35 11.69 23.55 13.76
N GLY A 36 11.04 24.10 12.74
CA GLY A 36 11.69 24.97 11.76
C GLY A 36 11.13 24.75 10.36
N THR A 37 11.61 25.55 9.41
CA THR A 37 11.25 25.36 8.00
C THR A 37 11.76 24.01 7.49
N VAL A 38 10.95 23.30 6.71
CA VAL A 38 11.43 22.15 5.93
C VAL A 38 12.11 22.69 4.68
N GLY A 39 13.43 22.59 4.66
CA GLY A 39 14.25 22.93 3.51
C GLY A 39 14.50 21.74 2.61
N GLN A 40 15.03 22.00 1.43
CA GLN A 40 15.37 20.98 0.46
C GLN A 40 16.80 21.17 -0.05
N LEU A 41 17.55 20.06 -0.16
CA LEU A 41 18.86 20.04 -0.81
C LEU A 41 18.71 20.08 -2.34
N ASP A 42 19.80 20.45 -3.04
CA ASP A 42 19.82 20.53 -4.51
C ASP A 42 19.52 19.18 -5.18
N ASP A 43 19.76 18.06 -4.49
CA ASP A 43 19.42 16.71 -4.96
C ASP A 43 17.97 16.30 -4.67
N GLY A 44 17.25 17.07 -3.84
CA GLY A 44 15.83 16.90 -3.56
C GLY A 44 15.49 16.27 -2.21
N GLN A 45 16.48 15.98 -1.37
CA GLN A 45 16.24 15.54 0.01
C GLN A 45 15.59 16.64 0.85
N ASN A 46 14.50 16.33 1.55
CA ASN A 46 13.82 17.27 2.45
C ASN A 46 14.35 17.11 3.88
N ARG A 47 14.71 18.23 4.53
CA ARG A 47 15.28 18.24 5.89
C ARG A 47 14.73 19.36 6.75
N ILE A 48 14.80 19.18 8.06
CA ILE A 48 14.60 20.23 9.06
C ILE A 48 15.97 20.67 9.57
N GLY A 49 16.21 21.98 9.67
CA GLY A 49 17.48 22.54 10.14
C GLY A 49 18.41 22.99 9.00
N GLY A 50 19.71 23.09 9.27
CA GLY A 50 20.75 23.36 8.25
C GLY A 50 20.75 24.73 7.56
N ASN A 51 19.78 25.62 7.86
CA ASN A 51 19.52 26.85 7.09
C ASN A 51 19.35 26.60 5.57
N LEU A 52 18.77 25.45 5.23
CA LEU A 52 18.50 25.08 3.84
C LEU A 52 17.44 26.00 3.21
N PRO A 53 17.50 26.23 1.88
CA PRO A 53 16.42 26.91 1.17
C PRO A 53 15.07 26.23 1.43
N PRO A 54 13.99 26.98 1.71
CA PRO A 54 12.67 26.40 1.92
C PRO A 54 12.23 25.56 0.73
N GLY A 55 11.79 24.32 0.98
CA GLY A 55 11.19 23.48 -0.05
C GLY A 55 9.87 24.08 -0.54
N GLN A 56 9.61 23.95 -1.83
CA GLN A 56 8.35 24.30 -2.45
C GLN A 56 7.70 23.02 -2.96
N TYR A 57 6.44 22.79 -2.62
CA TYR A 57 5.73 21.56 -2.92
C TYR A 57 4.42 21.88 -3.62
N CYS A 58 3.96 21.02 -4.51
CA CYS A 58 2.67 21.09 -5.17
C CYS A 58 1.98 19.73 -5.07
N ILE A 59 0.85 19.66 -4.38
CA ILE A 59 0.03 18.46 -4.22
C ILE A 59 -1.12 18.45 -5.22
N ASP A 60 -1.34 17.34 -5.90
CA ASP A 60 -2.48 17.14 -6.78
C ASP A 60 -3.69 16.52 -6.05
N SER A 61 -4.78 16.28 -6.78
CA SER A 61 -5.99 15.66 -6.21
C SER A 61 -5.81 14.18 -5.85
N ASN A 62 -4.76 13.52 -6.33
CA ASN A 62 -4.43 12.13 -6.05
C ASN A 62 -3.49 12.00 -4.83
N GLY A 63 -3.18 13.11 -4.17
CA GLY A 63 -2.27 13.11 -3.04
C GLY A 63 -0.81 12.88 -3.44
N SER A 64 -0.47 13.13 -4.70
CA SER A 64 0.90 13.09 -5.22
C SER A 64 1.53 14.47 -5.08
N ILE A 65 2.77 14.52 -4.56
CA ILE A 65 3.50 15.77 -4.35
C ILE A 65 4.66 15.88 -5.35
N THR A 66 4.82 17.04 -5.97
CA THR A 66 6.01 17.42 -6.72
C THR A 66 6.69 18.61 -6.06
N ASP A 67 8.01 18.73 -6.19
CA ASP A 67 8.72 19.91 -5.68
C ASP A 67 8.77 21.07 -6.69
N GLY A 68 9.36 22.19 -6.30
CA GLY A 68 9.51 23.39 -7.14
C GLY A 68 10.38 23.18 -8.39
N SER A 69 11.16 22.09 -8.45
CA SER A 69 11.94 21.68 -9.62
C SER A 69 11.19 20.68 -10.51
N GLY A 70 9.98 20.27 -10.11
CA GLY A 70 9.17 19.27 -10.80
C GLY A 70 9.55 17.83 -10.51
N ARG A 71 10.36 17.58 -9.47
CA ARG A 71 10.72 16.22 -9.03
C ARG A 71 9.58 15.62 -8.25
N GLY A 72 9.30 14.34 -8.46
CA GLY A 72 8.27 13.64 -7.69
C GLY A 72 8.74 13.34 -6.28
N CYS A 73 7.96 13.73 -5.30
CA CYS A 73 8.23 13.42 -3.91
C CYS A 73 7.76 12.01 -3.59
N ILE A 74 8.66 11.23 -3.00
CA ILE A 74 8.51 9.81 -2.71
C ILE A 74 8.78 9.53 -1.23
N LEU A 75 8.32 8.37 -0.78
CA LEU A 75 8.77 7.74 0.45
C LEU A 75 9.74 6.62 0.12
N THR A 76 11.02 6.78 0.44
CA THR A 76 12.02 5.77 0.07
C THR A 76 11.88 4.51 0.91
N PRO A 77 11.70 3.32 0.31
CA PRO A 77 11.84 2.07 1.06
C PRO A 77 13.29 1.86 1.51
N PRO A 78 13.53 1.21 2.67
CA PRO A 78 12.56 0.72 3.65
C PRO A 78 12.19 1.77 4.73
N THR A 79 12.92 2.88 4.81
CA THR A 79 12.85 3.80 5.96
C THR A 79 11.73 4.83 5.86
N THR A 80 11.03 4.91 4.73
CA THR A 80 9.97 5.89 4.42
C THR A 80 10.43 7.35 4.43
N GLN A 81 11.67 7.62 4.01
CA GLN A 81 12.17 9.00 3.95
C GLN A 81 11.37 9.83 2.94
N PHE A 82 10.88 10.98 3.38
CA PHE A 82 10.21 11.96 2.53
C PHE A 82 11.25 12.81 1.77
N GLN A 83 11.43 12.53 0.48
CA GLN A 83 12.37 13.24 -0.41
C GLN A 83 11.78 13.37 -1.81
N CYS A 84 12.35 14.23 -2.67
CA CYS A 84 11.86 14.44 -4.03
C CYS A 84 12.94 14.19 -5.08
N ASP A 85 12.85 13.08 -5.80
CA ASP A 85 13.93 12.58 -6.65
C ASP A 85 13.73 12.92 -8.12
N GLU A 86 14.82 13.19 -8.83
CA GLU A 86 14.76 13.50 -10.27
C GLU A 86 14.24 12.30 -11.07
N GLY A 87 13.17 12.55 -11.84
CA GLY A 87 12.51 11.51 -12.64
C GLY A 87 11.69 10.52 -11.82
N ALA A 88 11.58 10.69 -10.50
CA ALA A 88 10.71 9.85 -9.68
C ALA A 88 9.24 10.14 -9.96
N SER A 89 8.44 9.07 -9.98
CA SER A 89 6.98 9.19 -9.96
C SER A 89 6.56 9.50 -8.52
N PRO A 90 5.81 10.60 -8.25
CA PRO A 90 5.39 10.94 -6.91
C PRO A 90 4.65 9.79 -6.22
N SER A 91 4.94 9.56 -4.94
CA SER A 91 4.13 8.66 -4.12
C SER A 91 2.76 9.31 -3.87
N PRO A 92 1.63 8.63 -4.17
CA PRO A 92 0.32 9.08 -3.74
C PRO A 92 0.13 8.83 -2.23
N GLY A 93 -0.99 9.27 -1.67
CA GLY A 93 -1.33 9.02 -0.25
C GLY A 93 -1.11 10.24 0.65
N PHE A 94 -0.54 11.32 0.14
CA PHE A 94 -0.48 12.57 0.90
C PHE A 94 -1.82 13.33 0.87
N SER A 95 -2.10 14.04 1.95
CA SER A 95 -3.13 15.08 1.99
C SER A 95 -2.71 16.24 2.85
N VAL A 96 -3.30 17.40 2.64
CA VAL A 96 -3.22 18.51 3.59
C VAL A 96 -4.59 18.63 4.22
N ASN A 97 -4.70 18.33 5.51
CA ASN A 97 -5.99 18.31 6.18
C ASN A 97 -6.58 19.71 6.37
N SER A 98 -7.78 19.78 6.96
CA SER A 98 -8.47 21.04 7.21
C SER A 98 -7.72 21.99 8.15
N ASN A 99 -6.78 21.47 8.94
CA ASN A 99 -5.94 22.26 9.84
C ASN A 99 -4.64 22.73 9.17
N GLY A 100 -4.43 22.42 7.89
CA GLY A 100 -3.18 22.73 7.19
C GLY A 100 -2.01 21.83 7.58
N GLN A 101 -2.27 20.64 8.12
CA GLN A 101 -1.22 19.66 8.42
C GLN A 101 -1.08 18.72 7.23
N LEU A 102 0.16 18.45 6.82
CA LEU A 102 0.44 17.38 5.90
C LEU A 102 0.15 16.06 6.61
N GLU A 103 -0.49 15.16 5.89
CA GLU A 103 -0.79 13.81 6.28
C GLU A 103 -0.23 12.87 5.22
N TYR A 104 0.16 11.68 5.65
CA TYR A 104 0.38 10.55 4.77
C TYR A 104 -0.50 9.40 5.29
N ASP A 105 -1.35 8.86 4.41
CA ASP A 105 -2.35 7.84 4.75
C ASP A 105 -3.20 8.19 5.99
N GLY A 106 -3.52 9.48 6.15
CA GLY A 106 -4.33 10.03 7.25
C GLY A 106 -3.59 10.24 8.56
N SER A 107 -2.29 9.92 8.64
CA SER A 107 -1.45 10.22 9.80
C SER A 107 -0.76 11.58 9.64
N THR A 108 -0.85 12.43 10.66
CA THR A 108 -0.05 13.67 10.78
C THR A 108 1.31 13.45 11.44
N ASP A 109 1.57 12.23 11.90
CA ASP A 109 2.77 11.91 12.66
C ASP A 109 3.90 11.56 11.70
N PHE A 110 4.91 12.42 11.69
CA PHE A 110 6.18 12.22 11.00
C PHE A 110 7.29 12.07 12.02
N VAL A 111 8.43 11.59 11.57
CA VAL A 111 9.62 11.37 12.40
C VAL A 111 10.78 12.13 11.80
N ALA A 112 11.46 12.94 12.63
CA ALA A 112 12.66 13.65 12.25
C ALA A 112 13.87 13.01 12.94
N CYS A 113 14.84 12.49 12.19
CA CYS A 113 16.01 11.82 12.75
C CYS A 113 17.31 12.50 12.30
N GLU A 114 18.31 12.51 13.19
CA GLU A 114 19.61 13.12 12.93
C GLU A 114 20.31 12.46 11.74
N THR A 115 20.82 13.30 10.85
CA THR A 115 21.71 12.89 9.76
C THR A 115 23.15 12.68 10.23
N GLY A 116 23.46 13.16 11.43
CA GLY A 116 24.83 13.26 11.94
C GLY A 116 25.65 14.40 11.32
N GLN A 117 25.00 15.30 10.56
CA GLN A 117 25.63 16.42 9.85
C GLN A 117 24.86 17.71 10.11
N ASP A 118 25.58 18.79 10.40
CA ASP A 118 25.10 20.19 10.39
C ASP A 118 23.77 20.47 11.12
N ASP A 119 23.49 19.71 12.19
CA ASP A 119 22.22 19.75 12.96
C ASP A 119 20.97 19.55 12.07
N GLU A 120 21.12 18.80 10.98
CA GLU A 120 20.06 18.51 10.02
C GLU A 120 19.36 17.20 10.33
N LEU A 121 18.04 17.19 10.11
CA LEU A 121 17.17 16.06 10.36
C LEU A 121 16.47 15.64 9.08
N ASN A 122 16.62 14.37 8.70
CA ASN A 122 15.80 13.77 7.65
C ASN A 122 14.39 13.49 8.19
N ILE A 123 13.40 13.53 7.30
CA ILE A 123 11.99 13.36 7.64
C ILE A 123 11.51 12.00 7.13
N TYR A 124 10.77 11.26 7.96
CA TYR A 124 10.23 9.94 7.67
C TYR A 124 8.74 9.88 8.07
N THR A 125 7.97 8.96 7.50
CA THR A 125 6.58 8.70 7.95
C THR A 125 6.50 7.66 9.06
N THR A 126 7.53 6.82 9.23
CA THR A 126 7.58 5.79 10.28
C THR A 126 8.92 5.81 11.02
N GLU A 127 8.92 5.46 12.31
CA GLU A 127 10.15 5.23 13.05
C GLU A 127 10.84 3.95 12.53
N SER A 128 12.18 3.97 12.44
CA SER A 128 12.99 2.80 12.10
C SER A 128 14.21 2.72 13.00
N SER A 129 14.67 1.51 13.32
CA SER A 129 15.94 1.29 14.04
C SER A 129 17.18 1.58 13.20
N ASP A 130 17.02 1.77 11.89
CA ASP A 130 18.12 2.08 10.97
C ASP A 130 18.58 3.54 11.07
N VAL A 131 17.79 4.37 11.76
CA VAL A 131 18.03 5.79 11.96
C VAL A 131 18.07 6.09 13.47
N SER A 132 18.95 7.00 13.86
CA SER A 132 19.21 7.30 15.28
C SER A 132 18.70 8.68 15.67
N ASN A 133 18.45 8.87 16.96
CA ASN A 133 18.08 10.16 17.56
C ASN A 133 16.85 10.80 16.91
N CYS A 134 15.82 9.98 16.72
CA CYS A 134 14.55 10.37 16.12
C CYS A 134 13.63 11.08 17.09
N GLN A 135 12.82 12.00 16.56
CA GLN A 135 11.81 12.74 17.31
C GLN A 135 10.54 12.88 16.47
N THR A 136 9.37 12.71 17.09
CA THR A 136 8.10 12.92 16.42
C THR A 136 7.90 14.40 16.08
N VAL A 137 7.49 14.67 14.84
CA VAL A 137 7.18 16.00 14.32
C VAL A 137 5.86 15.98 13.56
N GLN A 138 5.24 17.14 13.45
CA GLN A 138 4.12 17.40 12.56
C GLN A 138 4.59 18.40 11.51
N LEU A 139 4.11 18.24 10.27
CA LEU A 139 4.45 19.12 9.17
C LEU A 139 3.24 19.99 8.82
N ASN A 140 3.41 21.30 8.91
CA ASN A 140 2.37 22.28 8.66
C ASN A 140 2.60 22.93 7.29
N ALA A 141 1.63 22.78 6.40
CA ALA A 141 1.57 23.49 5.14
C ALA A 141 1.07 24.93 5.36
N ASP A 142 1.71 25.89 4.71
CA ASP A 142 1.28 27.30 4.75
C ASP A 142 -0.04 27.56 3.98
N SER A 143 -0.45 26.62 3.15
CA SER A 143 -1.60 26.68 2.26
C SER A 143 -2.10 25.27 1.91
N CYS A 144 -3.06 25.15 1.00
CA CYS A 144 -3.59 23.87 0.51
C CYS A 144 -4.43 23.03 1.47
N SER A 145 -4.91 23.60 2.58
CA SER A 145 -5.86 22.91 3.48
C SER A 145 -7.04 22.32 2.72
N GLY A 146 -7.31 21.03 2.95
CA GLY A 146 -8.34 20.24 2.28
C GLY A 146 -7.96 19.70 0.89
N SER A 147 -6.67 19.65 0.55
CA SER A 147 -6.17 19.10 -0.73
C SER A 147 -5.61 17.67 -0.57
N GLY A 148 -5.54 16.90 -1.65
CA GLY A 148 -5.09 15.50 -1.67
C GLY A 148 -6.22 14.47 -1.48
N THR A 149 -5.86 13.20 -1.31
CA THR A 149 -6.79 12.05 -1.23
C THR A 149 -7.46 11.87 0.13
N GLY A 150 -7.22 12.78 1.08
CA GLY A 150 -7.79 12.70 2.42
C GLY A 150 -9.32 12.65 2.37
N THR A 151 -9.89 11.65 3.03
CA THR A 151 -11.34 11.47 3.24
C THR A 151 -11.88 12.57 4.15
N GLY A 152 -11.92 13.80 3.63
CA GLY A 152 -12.51 14.96 4.28
C GLY A 152 -14.03 14.89 4.15
N THR A 153 -14.70 14.58 5.26
CA THR A 153 -16.14 14.82 5.40
C THR A 153 -16.39 16.31 5.20
N SER A 154 -16.99 16.66 4.06
CA SER A 154 -17.31 18.03 3.69
C SER A 154 -18.33 18.60 4.69
N SER A 155 -17.88 19.45 5.62
CA SER A 155 -18.75 20.40 6.30
C SER A 155 -18.47 21.78 5.71
N VAL A 156 -19.40 22.21 4.85
CA VAL A 156 -19.39 23.53 4.21
C VAL A 156 -19.51 24.62 5.27
N PRO A 157 -18.58 25.58 5.37
CA PRO A 157 -18.86 26.85 6.04
C PRO A 157 -19.60 27.77 5.07
N GLY A 158 -20.80 28.19 5.45
CA GLY A 158 -21.57 29.19 4.73
C GLY A 158 -20.80 30.50 4.61
N GLY A 159 -20.33 30.81 3.40
CA GLY A 159 -19.70 32.08 3.05
C GLY A 159 -20.73 33.21 3.03
N ALA A 160 -20.58 34.12 3.98
CA ALA A 160 -21.19 35.44 3.94
C ALA A 160 -20.54 36.29 2.83
N GLY A 161 -21.36 36.87 1.95
CA GLY A 161 -20.96 37.95 1.06
C GLY A 161 -21.48 39.29 1.59
N GLY A 162 -20.57 40.20 1.95
CA GLY A 162 -20.86 41.56 2.35
C GLY A 162 -20.11 42.60 1.51
N GLY A 163 -20.79 43.70 1.20
CA GLY A 163 -20.28 44.95 0.60
C GLY A 163 -21.23 45.47 -0.49
N GLN A 164 -21.73 46.70 -0.53
CA GLN A 164 -21.46 47.95 0.19
C GLN A 164 -22.66 48.95 -0.09
N PRO A 165 -22.59 50.28 0.18
CA PRO A 165 -23.52 51.02 1.03
C PRO A 165 -24.59 51.84 0.27
N SER A 166 -25.72 52.19 0.92
CA SER A 166 -26.44 53.42 0.55
C SER A 166 -27.37 53.93 1.65
N THR A 167 -27.29 55.24 1.88
CA THR A 167 -28.07 56.06 2.80
C THR A 167 -29.47 56.39 2.24
N GLY A 168 -30.49 56.46 3.11
CA GLY A 168 -31.81 57.03 2.78
C GLY A 168 -32.93 56.67 3.77
N LEU A 169 -33.28 57.60 4.67
CA LEU A 169 -34.57 57.71 5.40
C LEU A 169 -35.60 58.49 4.54
N PRO A 170 -36.88 58.72 4.94
CA PRO A 170 -37.82 58.01 5.84
C PRO A 170 -39.27 57.87 5.26
N SER A 171 -40.18 57.09 5.88
CA SER A 171 -41.52 57.58 6.25
C SER A 171 -42.38 56.58 7.02
N SER A 172 -43.27 57.18 7.82
CA SER A 172 -43.98 56.69 8.99
C SER A 172 -45.45 56.39 8.70
N THR A 173 -46.06 55.43 9.41
CA THR A 173 -47.39 55.58 10.06
C THR A 173 -47.78 54.31 10.85
N THR A 174 -47.95 54.47 12.18
CA THR A 174 -48.77 53.63 13.08
C THR A 174 -50.18 54.28 13.20
N PRO A 175 -51.25 53.73 13.88
CA PRO A 175 -51.18 52.83 15.06
C PRO A 175 -52.40 51.87 15.39
N ILE A 176 -52.22 51.05 16.47
CA ILE A 176 -53.16 50.36 17.44
C ILE A 176 -54.23 49.39 16.84
N ILE A 177 -54.48 48.13 17.29
CA ILE A 177 -55.07 47.66 18.59
C ILE A 177 -54.76 46.18 18.91
N SER A 178 -54.52 45.90 20.21
CA SER A 178 -54.67 44.64 21.02
C SER A 178 -55.90 43.76 20.69
N PRO A 179 -56.08 42.50 21.20
CA PRO A 179 -55.66 42.00 22.52
C PRO A 179 -55.22 40.50 22.64
N SER A 180 -54.93 40.16 23.91
CA SER A 180 -54.42 38.92 24.52
C SER A 180 -55.48 37.82 24.77
N GLY A 181 -55.06 36.54 24.65
CA GLY A 181 -55.52 35.31 25.37
C GLY A 181 -57.02 34.92 25.30
N PRO A 182 -57.49 33.83 25.97
CA PRO A 182 -56.79 32.76 26.72
C PRO A 182 -57.35 31.31 26.50
N GLY A 183 -56.69 30.31 27.11
CA GLY A 183 -57.29 29.26 28.00
C GLY A 183 -58.27 28.19 27.46
N GLY A 184 -58.01 26.93 27.86
CA GLY A 184 -58.82 25.74 27.56
C GLY A 184 -60.13 25.57 28.35
N GLY A 185 -60.79 24.43 28.14
CA GLY A 185 -61.85 23.93 29.03
C GLY A 185 -62.96 23.06 28.39
N GLY A 186 -62.76 21.75 28.37
CA GLY A 186 -63.69 20.68 28.84
C GLY A 186 -65.10 20.45 28.24
N GLY A 187 -65.41 19.16 28.01
CA GLY A 187 -66.60 18.53 28.62
C GLY A 187 -67.53 17.63 27.77
N GLY A 188 -67.54 16.32 28.08
CA GLY A 188 -68.72 15.42 28.14
C GLY A 188 -69.00 14.51 26.92
N GLY A 189 -69.28 13.19 27.02
CA GLY A 189 -69.49 12.23 28.13
C GLY A 189 -69.28 10.78 27.62
N GLY A 190 -68.87 9.80 28.43
CA GLY A 190 -69.71 8.83 29.19
C GLY A 190 -70.37 7.80 28.24
N GLU A 191 -70.11 6.49 28.24
CA GLU A 191 -70.27 5.48 29.32
C GLU A 191 -69.47 4.16 29.05
N SER A 192 -69.26 3.37 30.12
CA SER A 192 -68.55 2.06 30.30
C SER A 192 -69.37 0.84 29.76
N PRO A 193 -68.96 -0.47 29.83
CA PRO A 193 -67.84 -1.10 30.54
C PRO A 193 -67.06 -2.24 29.81
N THR A 194 -66.04 -2.77 30.51
CA THR A 194 -65.20 -3.95 30.19
C THR A 194 -66.00 -5.26 30.04
N PRO A 195 -65.42 -6.27 29.34
CA PRO A 195 -65.02 -7.48 30.06
C PRO A 195 -63.80 -8.25 29.50
N THR A 196 -63.32 -9.14 30.38
CA THR A 196 -62.30 -10.19 30.29
C THR A 196 -62.75 -11.42 29.48
N SER A 197 -61.79 -12.11 28.83
CA SER A 197 -61.64 -13.54 28.36
C SER A 197 -62.86 -14.49 28.27
N PRO A 198 -62.94 -15.43 27.28
CA PRO A 198 -62.41 -16.83 27.41
C PRO A 198 -61.89 -17.41 26.06
N GLY A 199 -61.21 -18.56 25.87
CA GLY A 199 -61.04 -19.84 26.56
C GLY A 199 -61.37 -20.99 25.56
N SER A 200 -60.50 -22.02 25.41
CA SER A 200 -60.76 -23.42 24.96
C SER A 200 -59.46 -24.10 24.45
N GLU A 201 -59.17 -25.40 24.56
CA GLU A 201 -59.52 -26.55 25.40
C GLU A 201 -58.58 -27.71 24.96
N GLY A 202 -58.27 -28.67 25.86
CA GLY A 202 -57.46 -29.88 25.60
C GLY A 202 -58.18 -30.97 24.78
N PRO A 203 -57.67 -32.22 24.68
CA PRO A 203 -57.40 -33.16 25.80
C PRO A 203 -56.07 -33.95 25.64
N GLY A 204 -55.50 -34.79 26.51
CA GLY A 204 -55.86 -35.63 27.68
C GLY A 204 -54.96 -36.89 27.58
N GLY A 205 -54.45 -37.62 28.58
CA GLY A 205 -54.50 -37.62 30.04
C GLY A 205 -53.64 -38.78 30.63
N GLY A 206 -53.57 -38.86 31.98
CA GLY A 206 -53.14 -40.02 32.80
C GLY A 206 -51.63 -40.21 33.00
N GLY A 207 -51.04 -40.49 34.17
CA GLY A 207 -51.52 -40.77 35.53
C GLY A 207 -50.41 -41.49 36.34
N GLY A 208 -50.25 -41.17 37.64
CA GLY A 208 -49.45 -41.90 38.66
C GLY A 208 -47.91 -41.82 38.54
N GLY A 209 -47.08 -41.72 39.56
CA GLY A 209 -47.23 -41.86 41.01
C GLY A 209 -45.91 -42.41 41.58
N GLU A 210 -45.40 -41.75 42.63
CA GLU A 210 -44.57 -42.30 43.73
C GLU A 210 -43.01 -42.43 43.58
N SER A 211 -42.36 -41.91 44.63
CA SER A 211 -40.98 -42.06 45.20
C SER A 211 -40.28 -43.42 44.97
N PRO A 212 -38.95 -43.62 45.19
CA PRO A 212 -38.06 -42.90 46.14
C PRO A 212 -36.56 -42.69 45.75
N THR A 213 -35.83 -42.01 46.64
CA THR A 213 -34.36 -41.94 46.78
C THR A 213 -33.68 -43.30 47.05
N PRO A 214 -32.36 -43.46 46.73
CA PRO A 214 -31.28 -43.40 47.75
C PRO A 214 -29.93 -42.78 47.23
N THR A 215 -29.19 -41.95 48.00
CA THR A 215 -28.00 -42.24 48.88
C THR A 215 -26.71 -42.63 48.12
N GLY A 216 -25.65 -41.80 48.01
CA GLY A 216 -24.58 -41.45 48.98
C GLY A 216 -23.18 -41.87 48.40
N PRO A 217 -21.98 -41.61 48.99
CA PRO A 217 -21.55 -40.89 50.22
C PRO A 217 -20.55 -39.71 49.94
N GLY A 218 -20.32 -38.69 50.80
CA GLY A 218 -19.49 -38.64 52.05
C GLY A 218 -17.98 -38.51 51.73
N SER A 219 -17.11 -37.63 52.25
CA SER A 219 -16.99 -36.89 53.51
C SER A 219 -15.84 -35.85 53.47
N GLU A 220 -15.91 -34.84 54.36
CA GLU A 220 -14.82 -34.17 55.12
C GLU A 220 -13.68 -33.41 54.41
N GLY A 221 -13.59 -32.08 54.58
CA GLY A 221 -12.58 -31.49 55.49
C GLY A 221 -12.07 -30.11 55.02
N PRO A 222 -11.40 -29.31 55.88
CA PRO A 222 -11.59 -27.86 56.02
C PRO A 222 -10.64 -26.99 55.19
N GLY A 223 -11.02 -25.72 55.01
CA GLY A 223 -10.32 -24.75 54.17
C GLY A 223 -9.18 -24.00 54.84
N GLU A 224 -8.67 -23.01 54.11
CA GLU A 224 -7.95 -21.85 54.63
C GLU A 224 -7.88 -20.78 53.53
N SER A 225 -8.15 -19.53 53.90
CA SER A 225 -7.92 -18.37 53.03
C SER A 225 -6.44 -18.08 52.93
N CYS A 226 -5.93 -17.85 51.72
CA CYS A 226 -4.66 -17.14 51.53
C CYS A 226 -4.96 -15.79 50.89
N SER A 227 -5.06 -14.80 51.78
CA SER A 227 -4.70 -13.41 51.51
C SER A 227 -3.17 -13.32 51.34
N LEU A 228 -2.71 -12.33 50.58
CA LEU A 228 -1.32 -11.95 50.24
C LEU A 228 -0.83 -12.45 48.87
N CYS A 229 -1.20 -11.72 47.82
CA CYS A 229 -0.38 -11.62 46.61
C CYS A 229 0.65 -10.51 46.85
N GLU A 230 1.88 -10.88 47.13
CA GLU A 230 3.00 -9.95 47.28
C GLU A 230 3.45 -9.50 45.87
N THR A 231 3.08 -8.29 45.48
CA THR A 231 3.55 -7.66 44.24
C THR A 231 5.02 -7.31 44.40
N THR A 232 5.90 -8.10 43.77
CA THR A 232 7.32 -7.78 43.68
C THR A 232 7.54 -6.79 42.53
N THR A 233 7.66 -5.51 42.86
CA THR A 233 8.08 -4.48 41.91
C THR A 233 9.60 -4.53 41.78
N VAL A 234 10.09 -4.91 40.60
CA VAL A 234 11.53 -4.83 40.26
C VAL A 234 11.80 -3.42 39.74
N SER A 235 12.36 -2.55 40.59
CA SER A 235 12.95 -1.28 40.16
C SER A 235 14.38 -1.52 39.68
N THR A 236 14.59 -1.48 38.37
CA THR A 236 15.95 -1.45 37.79
C THR A 236 16.46 -0.02 37.81
N THR A 237 17.37 0.27 38.74
CA THR A 237 18.13 1.53 38.76
C THR A 237 19.28 1.43 37.76
N VAL A 238 19.16 2.10 36.61
CA VAL A 238 20.28 2.29 35.68
C VAL A 238 21.14 3.44 36.20
N ILE A 239 22.33 3.13 36.70
CA ILE A 239 23.34 4.13 37.05
C ILE A 239 24.05 4.52 35.75
N VAL A 240 23.67 5.66 35.19
CA VAL A 240 24.44 6.34 34.14
C VAL A 240 25.52 7.19 34.83
N PRO A 241 26.82 6.90 34.68
CA PRO A 241 27.86 7.80 35.16
C PRO A 241 27.92 9.04 34.25
N CYS A 242 27.38 10.16 34.74
CA CYS A 242 27.67 11.47 34.17
C CYS A 242 29.16 11.76 34.36
N SER A 243 29.94 11.65 33.29
CA SER A 243 31.30 12.19 33.22
C SER A 243 31.20 13.59 32.60
N SER A 244 31.21 14.61 33.44
CA SER A 244 31.49 15.99 33.03
C SER A 244 32.91 16.04 32.48
N SER A 245 33.05 16.26 31.17
CA SER A 245 34.32 16.64 30.57
C SER A 245 34.27 18.11 30.19
N GLU A 246 35.03 18.88 30.95
CA GLU A 246 35.34 20.29 30.72
C GLU A 246 36.04 20.46 29.37
N ILE A 247 35.68 21.53 28.66
CA ILE A 247 36.26 21.94 27.40
C ILE A 247 37.70 22.45 27.66
N PRO A 248 38.75 21.90 27.02
CA PRO A 248 40.05 22.55 27.04
C PRO A 248 40.07 23.71 26.05
N VAL A 249 40.12 24.92 26.59
CA VAL A 249 40.46 26.15 25.88
C VAL A 249 41.88 26.02 25.31
N VAL A 250 42.01 26.00 23.98
CA VAL A 250 43.31 26.09 23.30
C VAL A 250 43.61 27.56 22.96
N PRO A 251 44.77 28.11 23.35
CA PRO A 251 45.14 29.49 23.04
C PRO A 251 45.58 29.65 21.58
N ILE A 252 45.09 30.71 20.93
CA ILE A 252 45.52 31.20 19.63
C ILE A 252 46.90 31.87 19.74
N PRO A 253 47.90 31.54 18.91
CA PRO A 253 49.05 32.40 18.69
C PRO A 253 48.88 33.26 17.43
N SER A 254 49.02 34.56 17.63
CA SER A 254 49.05 35.59 16.59
C SER A 254 50.34 35.60 15.77
N GLY A 255 50.20 35.87 14.47
CA GLY A 255 51.13 36.68 13.69
C GLY A 255 51.77 36.00 12.47
N SER A 256 51.45 36.47 11.25
CA SER A 256 52.32 37.41 10.51
C SER A 256 52.05 37.42 8.99
N SER A 257 51.67 38.62 8.53
CA SER A 257 51.90 39.30 7.23
C SER A 257 51.47 38.71 5.87
N THR A 258 50.47 39.36 5.28
CA THR A 258 50.34 39.65 3.84
C THR A 258 50.57 41.16 3.59
N PRO A 259 51.22 41.56 2.48
CA PRO A 259 51.19 42.94 2.00
C PRO A 259 50.31 43.14 0.75
N GLY A 260 49.45 44.18 0.78
CA GLY A 260 49.21 45.10 -0.35
C GLY A 260 47.86 45.06 -1.09
N VAL A 261 46.94 45.96 -0.73
CA VAL A 261 45.83 46.53 -1.55
C VAL A 261 46.30 47.90 -2.15
N PRO A 262 45.67 48.60 -3.13
CA PRO A 262 44.22 48.89 -3.36
C PRO A 262 43.79 48.79 -4.86
N GLY A 263 42.56 48.93 -5.37
CA GLY A 263 41.23 49.36 -4.95
C GLY A 263 40.45 49.76 -6.24
N GLY A 264 39.10 49.73 -6.27
CA GLY A 264 38.32 50.38 -7.33
C GLY A 264 36.99 49.72 -7.75
N GLU A 265 35.89 50.23 -7.17
CA GLU A 265 34.55 50.54 -7.73
C GLU A 265 33.70 49.54 -8.57
N SER A 266 32.42 49.48 -8.15
CA SER A 266 31.22 48.90 -8.81
C SER A 266 30.76 49.77 -10.01
N PRO A 267 30.07 49.23 -11.05
CA PRO A 267 28.60 49.06 -11.03
C PRO A 267 28.06 47.80 -11.78
N GLY A 268 26.85 47.33 -11.44
CA GLY A 268 26.09 46.33 -12.22
C GLY A 268 25.32 46.95 -13.41
N PRO A 269 24.24 46.33 -13.93
CA PRO A 269 24.01 44.92 -14.29
C PRO A 269 23.83 44.76 -15.84
N SER A 270 23.93 43.55 -16.41
CA SER A 270 23.54 43.30 -17.81
C SER A 270 23.06 41.86 -18.07
N GLN A 271 21.99 41.79 -18.88
CA GLN A 271 21.20 40.65 -19.39
C GLN A 271 22.00 39.61 -20.23
N PRO A 272 21.39 38.44 -20.57
CA PRO A 272 22.09 37.24 -21.03
C PRO A 272 22.33 37.21 -22.56
N PRO A 273 23.31 36.44 -23.06
CA PRO A 273 23.45 36.16 -24.48
C PRO A 273 22.70 34.89 -24.91
N GLY A 274 22.16 34.97 -26.12
CA GLY A 274 21.34 33.94 -26.76
C GLY A 274 22.09 32.83 -27.49
N THR A 275 21.24 32.01 -28.08
CA THR A 275 21.39 30.73 -28.77
C THR A 275 22.26 30.80 -30.03
N GLU A 276 23.22 29.87 -30.17
CA GLU A 276 23.80 29.51 -31.47
C GLU A 276 23.75 28.00 -31.72
N THR A 277 23.19 27.65 -32.88
CA THR A 277 23.02 26.32 -33.46
C THR A 277 24.32 25.84 -34.14
N PRO A 278 24.75 24.57 -33.99
CA PRO A 278 25.83 24.03 -34.81
C PRO A 278 25.34 23.32 -36.07
N THR A 279 25.88 23.79 -37.19
CA THR A 279 25.81 23.28 -38.57
C THR A 279 26.58 21.96 -38.76
N GLN A 280 26.00 21.04 -39.53
CA GLN A 280 26.59 19.77 -39.99
C GLN A 280 27.48 19.97 -41.24
N PRO A 281 28.62 19.25 -41.40
CA PRO A 281 29.34 19.19 -42.68
C PRO A 281 28.97 17.93 -43.48
N SER A 282 28.79 18.14 -44.79
CA SER A 282 28.56 17.14 -45.83
C SER A 282 29.84 16.95 -46.61
N GLU A 283 30.35 15.72 -46.75
CA GLU A 283 31.30 15.35 -47.81
C GLU A 283 31.07 13.90 -48.28
N SER A 284 30.98 13.75 -49.61
CA SER A 284 30.95 12.51 -50.39
C SER A 284 32.22 12.43 -51.24
N PRO A 285 32.73 11.23 -51.56
CA PRO A 285 32.90 10.94 -53.00
C PRO A 285 32.67 9.47 -53.44
N SER A 286 32.04 9.35 -54.61
CA SER A 286 32.27 8.47 -55.79
C SER A 286 32.83 7.03 -55.65
N GLY A 287 32.11 6.06 -56.26
CA GLY A 287 32.43 4.62 -56.34
C GLY A 287 33.37 4.17 -57.49
N PRO A 288 33.39 2.86 -57.83
CA PRO A 288 33.03 2.44 -59.20
C PRO A 288 32.32 1.06 -59.36
N GLY A 289 31.42 1.00 -60.35
CA GLY A 289 31.22 -0.02 -61.41
C GLY A 289 31.35 -1.55 -61.20
N GLU A 290 30.19 -2.22 -61.23
CA GLU A 290 29.74 -3.28 -62.18
C GLU A 290 30.52 -4.59 -62.41
N THR A 291 29.90 -5.76 -62.13
CA THR A 291 29.70 -6.90 -63.08
C THR A 291 28.84 -8.04 -62.48
N LEU A 292 27.82 -8.49 -63.24
CA LEU A 292 26.97 -9.69 -63.04
C LEU A 292 27.68 -10.98 -63.55
N PRO A 293 27.24 -12.23 -63.25
CA PRO A 293 26.16 -12.92 -64.02
C PRO A 293 25.36 -13.98 -63.16
N PRO A 294 24.64 -15.01 -63.71
CA PRO A 294 23.17 -15.06 -63.66
C PRO A 294 22.54 -16.39 -63.13
N SER A 295 21.20 -16.45 -63.14
CA SER A 295 20.31 -17.59 -62.83
C SER A 295 20.23 -18.72 -63.89
N SER A 296 19.80 -19.92 -63.47
CA SER A 296 18.97 -20.91 -64.21
C SER A 296 18.43 -21.96 -63.21
N GLU A 297 17.12 -22.11 -62.99
CA GLU A 297 16.12 -22.94 -63.72
C GLU A 297 16.26 -24.48 -63.54
N THR A 298 15.53 -25.11 -62.59
CA THR A 298 14.28 -25.96 -62.70
C THR A 298 14.57 -27.47 -62.97
N PRO A 299 13.61 -28.43 -63.09
CA PRO A 299 12.57 -29.03 -62.19
C PRO A 299 12.59 -30.59 -62.04
N GLY A 300 11.92 -31.15 -61.00
CA GLY A 300 10.82 -32.15 -61.19
C GLY A 300 10.92 -33.65 -60.78
N VAL A 301 9.98 -34.08 -59.88
CA VAL A 301 9.01 -35.23 -59.99
C VAL A 301 9.55 -36.71 -59.86
N PRO A 302 8.78 -37.81 -59.57
CA PRO A 302 7.38 -38.07 -59.12
C PRO A 302 7.19 -39.03 -57.90
N GLY A 303 5.93 -39.20 -57.46
CA GLY A 303 5.47 -40.24 -56.51
C GLY A 303 5.07 -41.59 -57.13
N GLY A 304 4.57 -42.52 -56.30
CA GLY A 304 4.02 -43.81 -56.73
C GLY A 304 3.50 -44.70 -55.58
N SER A 305 2.20 -45.01 -55.65
CA SER A 305 1.37 -45.91 -54.85
C SER A 305 1.85 -47.38 -54.84
N ASN A 306 1.51 -48.17 -53.80
CA ASN A 306 1.00 -49.56 -53.88
C ASN A 306 0.61 -50.15 -52.51
N THR A 307 -0.63 -50.63 -52.37
CA THR A 307 -1.11 -51.68 -51.45
C THR A 307 -1.19 -53.00 -52.24
N PRO A 308 -1.06 -54.23 -51.65
CA PRO A 308 -2.21 -54.92 -51.03
C PRO A 308 -1.91 -56.01 -49.96
N GLY A 309 -2.91 -56.38 -49.12
CA GLY A 309 -3.03 -57.75 -48.54
C GLY A 309 -3.38 -57.91 -47.05
N VAL A 310 -4.66 -58.18 -46.73
CA VAL A 310 -5.26 -58.71 -45.45
C VAL A 310 -5.29 -60.27 -45.50
N PRO A 311 -5.63 -61.12 -44.46
CA PRO A 311 -6.83 -61.04 -43.56
C PRO A 311 -6.74 -61.66 -42.12
N GLY A 312 -7.77 -61.40 -41.28
CA GLY A 312 -8.21 -62.24 -40.14
C GLY A 312 -8.61 -61.45 -38.86
N SER A 313 -9.87 -61.03 -38.68
CA SER A 313 -10.99 -61.69 -37.92
C SER A 313 -10.75 -61.65 -36.39
N GLU A 314 -11.60 -61.13 -35.49
CA GLU A 314 -13.06 -61.27 -35.32
C GLU A 314 -13.68 -60.12 -34.47
N GLY A 315 -14.90 -59.69 -34.84
CA GLY A 315 -16.13 -59.52 -34.02
C GLY A 315 -16.22 -58.71 -32.69
N PRO A 316 -17.44 -58.25 -32.30
CA PRO A 316 -17.64 -56.95 -31.63
C PRO A 316 -18.38 -56.95 -30.25
N GLY A 317 -18.20 -55.85 -29.50
CA GLY A 317 -19.19 -55.26 -28.55
C GLY A 317 -18.80 -55.26 -27.05
N PRO A 318 -19.42 -54.42 -26.18
CA PRO A 318 -20.23 -53.23 -26.43
C PRO A 318 -19.73 -51.96 -25.68
N SER A 319 -20.29 -50.83 -26.13
CA SER A 319 -20.40 -49.53 -25.47
C SER A 319 -20.65 -49.59 -23.96
N GLN A 320 -19.81 -48.91 -23.17
CA GLN A 320 -20.22 -48.23 -21.94
C GLN A 320 -19.41 -46.94 -21.75
N THR A 321 -20.13 -45.82 -21.76
CA THR A 321 -19.72 -44.55 -21.15
C THR A 321 -19.55 -44.76 -19.64
N PRO A 322 -18.58 -44.09 -19.01
CA PRO A 322 -18.88 -43.46 -17.73
C PRO A 322 -18.53 -41.98 -17.77
N SER A 323 -19.57 -41.17 -17.69
CA SER A 323 -19.51 -39.89 -17.00
C SER A 323 -19.24 -40.20 -15.54
N GLU A 324 -18.09 -39.79 -15.02
CA GLU A 324 -17.92 -39.61 -13.58
C GLU A 324 -17.52 -38.15 -13.34
N THR A 325 -18.57 -37.40 -13.05
CA THR A 325 -18.59 -36.20 -12.25
C THR A 325 -17.77 -36.43 -10.97
N SER A 326 -16.59 -35.81 -10.87
CA SER A 326 -15.95 -35.64 -9.57
C SER A 326 -16.85 -34.76 -8.69
N PRO A 327 -17.19 -35.17 -7.46
CA PRO A 327 -18.03 -34.38 -6.58
C PRO A 327 -17.32 -33.07 -6.18
N PRO A 328 -18.07 -31.99 -5.90
CA PRO A 328 -17.51 -30.76 -5.35
C PRO A 328 -16.95 -31.08 -3.96
N GLN A 329 -15.66 -30.84 -3.76
CA GLN A 329 -15.02 -31.01 -2.46
C GLN A 329 -15.51 -29.88 -1.55
N SER A 330 -16.52 -30.19 -0.75
CA SER A 330 -17.03 -29.36 0.33
C SER A 330 -15.93 -29.06 1.35
N SER A 331 -15.83 -27.78 1.72
CA SER A 331 -15.42 -27.26 3.04
C SER A 331 -14.36 -28.10 3.79
N GLN A 332 -13.08 -27.80 3.55
CA GLN A 332 -12.00 -28.31 4.40
C GLN A 332 -11.93 -27.49 5.70
N THR A 333 -12.25 -28.14 6.81
CA THR A 333 -11.87 -27.74 8.17
C THR A 333 -10.34 -27.78 8.34
N PRO A 334 -9.74 -27.05 9.31
CA PRO A 334 -8.29 -26.93 9.45
C PRO A 334 -7.62 -28.30 9.63
N GLN A 335 -6.67 -28.61 8.75
CA GLN A 335 -5.88 -29.85 8.83
C GLN A 335 -4.79 -29.70 9.91
N PRO A 336 -4.67 -30.64 10.87
CA PRO A 336 -3.62 -30.57 11.89
C PRO A 336 -2.27 -31.11 11.35
N SER A 337 -1.25 -30.29 11.55
CA SER A 337 0.20 -30.54 11.73
C SER A 337 0.80 -31.93 11.42
N GLY A 338 1.69 -31.94 10.42
CA GLY A 338 2.75 -32.95 10.26
C GLY A 338 3.69 -32.61 9.11
N GLN A 339 4.95 -32.26 9.43
CA GLN A 339 6.09 -31.93 8.52
C GLN A 339 6.24 -30.50 7.97
N GLY A 340 5.30 -29.58 8.22
CA GLY A 340 5.45 -28.17 7.85
C GLY A 340 6.16 -27.35 8.92
N CYS A 341 6.84 -26.28 8.51
CA CYS A 341 7.32 -25.23 9.41
C CYS A 341 6.15 -24.49 10.08
N PRO A 342 6.40 -23.73 11.18
CA PRO A 342 5.35 -23.01 11.89
C PRO A 342 4.48 -22.19 10.93
N THR A 343 3.17 -22.16 11.19
CA THR A 343 2.20 -21.36 10.43
C THR A 343 1.97 -19.99 11.08
N ASP A 344 3.00 -19.52 11.77
CA ASP A 344 3.10 -18.22 12.44
C ASP A 344 4.55 -17.72 12.27
N LEU A 345 4.80 -16.47 12.66
CA LEU A 345 6.12 -15.84 12.55
C LEU A 345 6.95 -15.98 13.84
N SER A 346 6.76 -17.05 14.63
CA SER A 346 7.50 -17.24 15.88
C SER A 346 8.96 -17.68 15.70
N GLY A 347 9.34 -18.13 14.49
CA GLY A 347 10.68 -18.60 14.14
C GLY A 347 11.32 -17.77 13.02
N ASP A 348 12.33 -18.34 12.35
CA ASP A 348 12.94 -17.71 11.17
C ASP A 348 11.92 -17.66 10.02
N TYR A 349 11.79 -16.50 9.37
CA TYR A 349 10.91 -16.31 8.22
C TYR A 349 11.54 -15.37 7.17
N GLU A 350 10.98 -15.39 5.96
CA GLU A 350 11.17 -14.36 4.92
C GLU A 350 9.86 -13.65 4.64
N PHE A 351 9.96 -12.35 4.41
CA PHE A 351 8.90 -11.50 3.88
C PHE A 351 9.16 -11.23 2.39
N PRO A 352 8.14 -10.82 1.61
CA PRO A 352 8.33 -10.57 0.20
C PRO A 352 9.19 -9.33 -0.03
N HIS A 353 10.17 -9.44 -0.92
CA HIS A 353 11.10 -8.37 -1.29
C HIS A 353 10.62 -7.58 -2.52
N LEU A 354 9.61 -8.09 -3.23
CA LEU A 354 8.89 -7.38 -4.28
C LEU A 354 7.46 -7.91 -4.36
N ILE A 355 6.50 -7.01 -4.38
CA ILE A 355 5.08 -7.31 -4.58
C ILE A 355 4.63 -6.62 -5.85
N VAL A 356 4.11 -7.36 -6.83
CA VAL A 356 3.70 -6.82 -8.14
C VAL A 356 2.26 -7.21 -8.45
N PRO A 357 1.32 -6.26 -8.43
CA PRO A 357 -0.01 -6.44 -8.98
C PRO A 357 0.06 -6.54 -10.51
N ILE A 358 -0.65 -7.50 -11.07
CA ILE A 358 -0.87 -7.64 -12.51
C ILE A 358 -2.36 -7.54 -12.82
N ASP A 359 -2.74 -6.59 -13.68
CA ASP A 359 -4.14 -6.32 -14.01
C ASP A 359 -4.47 -6.69 -15.46
N SER A 360 -5.32 -7.69 -15.62
CA SER A 360 -5.85 -8.09 -16.94
C SER A 360 -6.70 -7.01 -17.61
N SER A 361 -7.22 -6.03 -16.85
CA SER A 361 -7.98 -4.91 -17.40
C SER A 361 -7.09 -3.86 -18.07
N SER A 362 -5.80 -3.81 -17.67
CA SER A 362 -4.76 -2.93 -18.20
C SER A 362 -3.49 -3.73 -18.49
N PRO A 363 -3.51 -4.64 -19.49
CA PRO A 363 -2.58 -5.77 -19.52
C PRO A 363 -1.14 -5.43 -19.91
N ASP A 364 -0.91 -4.23 -20.44
CA ASP A 364 0.42 -3.69 -20.78
C ASP A 364 0.94 -2.70 -19.73
N ASP A 365 0.15 -2.43 -18.68
CA ASP A 365 0.55 -1.53 -17.61
C ASP A 365 1.36 -2.28 -16.54
N ALA A 366 2.49 -1.70 -16.15
CA ALA A 366 3.32 -2.22 -15.08
C ALA A 366 3.04 -1.37 -13.85
N ALA A 367 2.29 -1.94 -12.89
CA ALA A 367 1.96 -1.25 -11.64
C ALA A 367 3.21 -0.90 -10.82
N GLY A 368 4.33 -1.58 -11.07
CA GLY A 368 5.56 -1.40 -10.31
C GLY A 368 5.55 -2.20 -9.01
N THR A 369 6.37 -1.76 -8.06
CA THR A 369 6.35 -2.32 -6.72
C THR A 369 5.11 -1.84 -5.96
N SER A 370 4.55 -2.73 -5.16
CA SER A 370 3.45 -2.47 -4.23
C SER A 370 3.89 -2.86 -2.81
N TYR A 371 3.12 -2.43 -1.83
CA TYR A 371 3.13 -2.97 -0.46
C TYR A 371 1.90 -3.83 -0.17
N ASN A 372 0.91 -3.78 -1.07
CA ASN A 372 -0.35 -4.47 -0.91
C ASN A 372 -0.43 -5.70 -1.80
N GLY A 373 -0.98 -6.76 -1.22
CA GLY A 373 -1.55 -7.85 -1.98
C GLY A 373 -2.96 -7.52 -2.42
N THR A 374 -3.21 -7.59 -3.74
CA THR A 374 -4.53 -7.36 -4.32
C THR A 374 -5.00 -8.58 -5.10
N VAL A 375 -6.24 -9.00 -4.82
CA VAL A 375 -6.96 -10.05 -5.55
C VAL A 375 -8.31 -9.52 -5.94
N SER A 376 -8.62 -9.50 -7.24
CA SER A 376 -9.94 -9.14 -7.76
C SER A 376 -10.28 -9.99 -8.97
N SER A 377 -11.40 -9.74 -9.64
CA SER A 377 -11.73 -10.41 -10.89
C SER A 377 -10.74 -10.13 -12.02
N THR A 378 -9.94 -9.06 -11.93
CA THR A 378 -8.97 -8.69 -12.97
C THR A 378 -7.53 -8.60 -12.47
N VAL A 379 -7.33 -8.41 -11.16
CA VAL A 379 -6.03 -8.24 -10.53
C VAL A 379 -5.60 -9.51 -9.80
N SER A 380 -4.38 -9.95 -10.06
CA SER A 380 -3.66 -10.96 -9.26
C SER A 380 -2.34 -10.34 -8.79
N THR A 381 -1.72 -10.89 -7.74
CA THR A 381 -0.48 -10.32 -7.20
C THR A 381 0.61 -11.37 -7.11
N ILE A 382 1.81 -11.02 -7.58
CA ILE A 382 3.01 -11.86 -7.50
C ILE A 382 3.94 -11.31 -6.41
N PHE A 383 4.40 -12.19 -5.52
CA PHE A 383 5.29 -11.92 -4.41
C PHE A 383 6.62 -12.63 -4.64
N ASN A 384 7.72 -11.88 -4.70
CA ASN A 384 9.06 -12.44 -4.75
C ASN A 384 9.67 -12.52 -3.35
N PHE A 385 10.40 -13.61 -3.10
CA PHE A 385 11.15 -13.83 -1.87
C PHE A 385 12.60 -14.15 -2.23
N ASP A 386 13.53 -13.46 -1.59
CA ASP A 386 14.95 -13.78 -1.65
C ASP A 386 15.28 -14.77 -0.54
N ILE A 387 15.65 -16.01 -0.89
CA ILE A 387 15.97 -17.03 0.11
C ILE A 387 17.48 -17.03 0.35
N PRO A 388 17.95 -16.74 1.57
CA PRO A 388 19.38 -16.77 1.89
C PRO A 388 20.05 -18.10 1.58
N ALA A 389 21.30 -18.04 1.09
CA ALA A 389 22.10 -19.25 0.84
C ALA A 389 22.38 -20.06 2.11
N SER A 390 22.28 -19.44 3.29
CA SER A 390 22.40 -20.09 4.60
C SER A 390 21.25 -21.07 4.90
N ASP A 391 20.14 -21.00 4.17
CA ASP A 391 18.99 -21.88 4.36
C ASP A 391 19.09 -23.19 3.57
N ALA A 392 20.27 -23.48 2.99
CA ALA A 392 20.51 -24.72 2.27
C ALA A 392 20.28 -25.94 3.18
N GLY A 393 19.42 -26.86 2.73
CA GLY A 393 19.06 -28.07 3.47
C GLY A 393 18.01 -27.86 4.58
N ARG A 394 17.45 -26.64 4.71
CA ARG A 394 16.28 -26.38 5.55
C ARG A 394 14.99 -26.64 4.79
N THR A 395 13.90 -26.77 5.54
CA THR A 395 12.53 -26.82 5.04
C THR A 395 11.93 -25.42 5.12
N CYS A 396 11.16 -25.07 4.09
CA CYS A 396 10.45 -23.82 3.97
C CYS A 396 8.94 -24.13 3.84
N SER A 397 8.09 -23.32 4.47
CA SER A 397 6.64 -23.33 4.25
C SER A 397 6.19 -21.98 3.73
N LEU A 398 5.48 -21.96 2.60
CA LEU A 398 4.72 -20.78 2.18
C LEU A 398 3.44 -20.72 3.03
N VAL A 399 3.26 -19.62 3.74
CA VAL A 399 2.13 -19.41 4.65
C VAL A 399 1.43 -18.09 4.35
N PHE A 400 0.11 -18.09 4.41
CA PHE A 400 -0.70 -16.87 4.32
C PHE A 400 -1.34 -16.61 5.68
N LEU A 401 -1.08 -15.45 6.27
CA LEU A 401 -1.58 -15.04 7.57
C LEU A 401 -2.67 -14.00 7.38
N PHE A 402 -3.85 -14.26 7.94
CA PHE A 402 -5.02 -13.39 7.79
C PHE A 402 -5.69 -13.17 9.15
N PRO A 403 -5.16 -12.28 10.00
CA PRO A 403 -5.74 -11.94 11.28
C PRO A 403 -7.08 -11.23 11.11
N LYS A 404 -7.82 -11.02 12.21
CA LYS A 404 -9.00 -10.17 12.14
C LYS A 404 -8.58 -8.72 12.11
N LEU A 405 -9.42 -7.88 11.51
CA LEU A 405 -9.19 -6.43 11.47
C LEU A 405 -9.03 -5.81 12.88
N GLU A 406 -9.72 -6.37 13.88
CA GLU A 406 -9.63 -5.91 15.28
C GLU A 406 -8.29 -6.24 15.96
N ASP A 407 -7.51 -7.16 15.39
CA ASP A 407 -6.21 -7.58 15.91
C ASP A 407 -5.05 -6.81 15.25
N LEU A 408 -5.33 -5.99 14.22
CA LEU A 408 -4.33 -5.23 13.46
C LEU A 408 -4.06 -3.86 14.09
N GLU A 409 -2.78 -3.50 14.19
CA GLU A 409 -2.35 -2.21 14.74
C GLU A 409 -1.90 -1.23 13.66
N THR A 410 -1.13 -1.72 12.68
CA THR A 410 -0.42 -0.92 11.68
C THR A 410 -0.79 -1.26 10.24
N SER A 411 -1.61 -2.30 10.05
CA SER A 411 -2.12 -2.71 8.75
C SER A 411 -3.65 -2.69 8.72
N SER A 412 -4.19 -2.81 7.51
CA SER A 412 -5.62 -2.97 7.31
C SER A 412 -5.86 -3.80 6.06
N PHE A 413 -7.11 -4.23 5.89
CA PHE A 413 -7.54 -4.87 4.66
C PHE A 413 -8.97 -4.49 4.30
N SER A 414 -9.26 -4.54 3.01
CA SER A 414 -10.61 -4.58 2.46
C SER A 414 -10.87 -5.99 1.94
N PHE A 415 -11.91 -6.66 2.43
CA PHE A 415 -12.22 -8.03 2.05
C PHE A 415 -13.72 -8.22 1.79
N SER A 416 -14.06 -8.79 0.64
CA SER A 416 -15.42 -9.14 0.25
C SER A 416 -15.45 -10.32 -0.72
N GLY A 417 -16.64 -10.87 -0.96
CA GLY A 417 -16.83 -12.03 -1.83
C GLY A 417 -16.83 -13.35 -1.06
N ASP A 418 -16.49 -14.44 -1.76
CA ASP A 418 -16.54 -15.81 -1.23
C ASP A 418 -15.24 -16.28 -0.55
N GLY A 419 -14.20 -15.45 -0.57
CA GLY A 419 -12.89 -15.78 0.00
C GLY A 419 -12.10 -16.83 -0.79
N LYS A 420 -12.56 -17.25 -1.97
CA LYS A 420 -11.84 -18.22 -2.81
C LYS A 420 -10.66 -17.55 -3.51
N VAL A 421 -9.47 -18.08 -3.28
CA VAL A 421 -8.21 -17.66 -3.92
C VAL A 421 -7.41 -18.89 -4.35
N THR A 422 -6.61 -18.75 -5.40
CA THR A 422 -5.66 -19.78 -5.86
C THR A 422 -4.25 -19.29 -5.63
N PHE A 423 -3.39 -20.16 -5.11
CA PHE A 423 -1.96 -19.92 -5.00
C PHE A 423 -1.18 -20.68 -6.08
N GLY A 424 -0.12 -20.08 -6.61
CA GLY A 424 0.77 -20.71 -7.59
C GLY A 424 2.21 -20.28 -7.41
N ALA A 425 3.17 -21.15 -7.74
CA ALA A 425 4.56 -20.76 -7.91
C ALA A 425 4.79 -20.34 -9.36
N VAL A 426 5.44 -19.21 -9.60
CA VAL A 426 5.73 -18.72 -10.96
C VAL A 426 7.07 -19.26 -11.49
N SER A 427 7.21 -19.37 -12.80
CA SER A 427 8.39 -19.98 -13.46
C SER A 427 9.68 -19.18 -13.28
N THR A 428 9.56 -17.87 -13.10
CA THR A 428 10.66 -16.93 -12.83
C THR A 428 10.15 -15.82 -11.92
N PRO A 429 11.00 -15.17 -11.11
CA PRO A 429 10.58 -14.02 -10.30
C PRO A 429 10.00 -12.89 -11.15
N ALA A 430 9.05 -12.14 -10.58
CA ALA A 430 8.55 -10.91 -11.18
C ALA A 430 9.62 -9.80 -11.14
N THR A 431 9.39 -8.73 -11.89
CA THR A 431 10.21 -7.50 -11.89
C THR A 431 9.29 -6.30 -11.71
N GLN A 432 9.84 -5.12 -11.41
CA GLN A 432 9.04 -3.88 -11.37
C GLN A 432 8.38 -3.55 -12.72
N SER A 433 8.91 -4.08 -13.83
CA SER A 433 8.32 -3.95 -15.18
C SER A 433 7.32 -5.05 -15.53
N THR A 434 6.95 -5.90 -14.59
CA THR A 434 6.01 -6.99 -14.84
C THR A 434 4.59 -6.43 -15.02
N THR A 435 3.96 -6.82 -16.12
CA THR A 435 2.57 -6.52 -16.51
C THR A 435 1.81 -7.83 -16.60
N TYR A 436 0.49 -7.79 -16.80
CA TYR A 436 -0.28 -9.00 -17.06
C TYR A 436 0.21 -9.76 -18.31
N ASN A 437 0.52 -9.06 -19.40
CA ASN A 437 0.94 -9.68 -20.66
C ASN A 437 2.35 -10.31 -20.62
N ASN A 438 3.24 -9.82 -19.76
CA ASN A 438 4.61 -10.33 -19.63
C ASN A 438 4.84 -11.12 -18.34
N ALA A 439 3.79 -11.33 -17.53
CA ALA A 439 3.87 -12.04 -16.26
C ALA A 439 4.46 -13.44 -16.45
N PRO A 440 5.33 -13.88 -15.51
CA PRO A 440 5.86 -15.24 -15.54
C PRO A 440 4.73 -16.24 -15.39
N SER A 441 4.75 -17.30 -16.20
CA SER A 441 3.72 -18.35 -16.13
C SER A 441 3.75 -19.08 -14.79
N VAL A 442 2.59 -19.44 -14.25
CA VAL A 442 2.49 -20.35 -13.10
C VAL A 442 3.07 -21.70 -13.48
N SER A 443 4.20 -22.06 -12.86
CA SER A 443 4.92 -23.32 -13.08
C SER A 443 4.36 -24.47 -12.24
N GLN A 444 3.79 -24.15 -11.07
CA GLN A 444 3.15 -25.11 -10.19
C GLN A 444 1.92 -24.47 -9.55
N ASN A 445 0.74 -25.11 -9.71
CA ASN A 445 -0.44 -24.75 -8.95
C ASN A 445 -0.31 -25.31 -7.53
N LEU A 446 -0.46 -24.45 -6.52
CA LEU A 446 -0.33 -24.80 -5.09
C LEU A 446 -1.70 -25.05 -4.43
N GLY A 447 -2.79 -24.83 -5.15
CA GLY A 447 -4.15 -25.16 -4.73
C GLY A 447 -5.06 -23.96 -4.53
N ASP A 448 -6.35 -24.29 -4.38
CA ASP A 448 -7.41 -23.33 -4.11
C ASP A 448 -7.75 -23.34 -2.62
N PHE A 449 -7.86 -22.15 -2.03
CA PHE A 449 -8.14 -21.94 -0.61
C PHE A 449 -9.38 -21.07 -0.46
N THR A 450 -10.10 -21.25 0.64
CA THR A 450 -11.17 -20.34 1.05
C THR A 450 -10.70 -19.62 2.31
N ILE A 451 -10.23 -18.39 2.13
CA ILE A 451 -9.62 -17.57 3.16
C ILE A 451 -10.67 -16.71 3.89
N SER A 452 -10.44 -16.45 5.17
CA SER A 452 -11.26 -15.56 5.99
C SER A 452 -10.45 -15.00 7.16
N PRO A 453 -10.79 -13.78 7.66
CA PRO A 453 -10.08 -13.16 8.77
C PRO A 453 -10.10 -14.02 10.05
N GLY A 454 -9.00 -13.96 10.80
CA GLY A 454 -8.74 -14.72 12.02
C GLY A 454 -8.10 -16.10 11.82
N ASN A 455 -7.47 -16.36 10.67
CA ASN A 455 -6.90 -17.67 10.33
C ASN A 455 -5.46 -17.55 9.78
N SER A 456 -4.74 -18.67 9.86
CA SER A 456 -3.46 -18.88 9.20
C SER A 456 -3.55 -20.08 8.27
N TYR A 457 -2.92 -19.99 7.10
CA TYR A 457 -3.01 -20.99 6.04
C TYR A 457 -1.60 -21.46 5.66
N ALA A 458 -1.32 -22.75 5.86
CA ALA A 458 -0.17 -23.39 5.24
C ALA A 458 -0.50 -23.71 3.78
N ILE A 459 0.16 -23.03 2.86
CA ILE A 459 -0.12 -23.18 1.42
C ILE A 459 0.67 -24.36 0.85
N SER A 460 1.97 -24.42 1.13
CA SER A 460 2.85 -25.49 0.67
C SER A 460 4.11 -25.59 1.54
N THR A 461 4.70 -26.77 1.62
CA THR A 461 5.98 -27.03 2.29
C THR A 461 6.95 -27.68 1.32
N PHE A 462 8.18 -27.16 1.26
CA PHE A 462 9.20 -27.53 0.28
C PHE A 462 10.62 -27.37 0.85
N GLU A 463 11.63 -27.93 0.19
CA GLU A 463 13.02 -27.63 0.53
C GLU A 463 13.34 -26.18 0.19
N CYS A 464 14.00 -25.44 1.09
CA CYS A 464 14.32 -24.04 0.85
C CYS A 464 15.19 -23.88 -0.41
N PRO A 465 14.78 -23.05 -1.40
CA PRO A 465 15.55 -22.79 -2.61
C PRO A 465 16.68 -21.79 -2.30
N ALA A 466 17.62 -22.23 -1.46
CA ALA A 466 18.64 -21.39 -0.87
C ALA A 466 19.51 -20.69 -1.93
N GLY A 467 19.73 -19.39 -1.73
CA GLY A 467 20.48 -18.51 -2.63
C GLY A 467 19.71 -18.11 -3.89
N GLN A 468 18.40 -18.34 -3.94
CA GLN A 468 17.56 -18.01 -5.09
C GLN A 468 16.45 -17.03 -4.71
N THR A 469 16.07 -16.20 -5.68
CA THR A 469 14.79 -15.50 -5.66
C THR A 469 13.72 -16.41 -6.23
N VAL A 470 12.59 -16.54 -5.54
CA VAL A 470 11.42 -17.30 -5.99
C VAL A 470 10.18 -16.43 -5.98
N GLY A 471 9.19 -16.73 -6.82
CA GLY A 471 7.95 -15.97 -6.91
C GLY A 471 6.70 -16.83 -6.68
N TYR A 472 5.71 -16.27 -6.00
CA TYR A 472 4.40 -16.88 -5.76
C TYR A 472 3.28 -15.91 -6.13
N GLU A 473 2.25 -16.40 -6.80
CA GLU A 473 1.08 -15.64 -7.20
C GLU A 473 -0.13 -16.01 -6.33
N ILE A 474 -0.89 -14.99 -5.91
CA ILE A 474 -2.25 -15.12 -5.42
C ILE A 474 -3.23 -14.55 -6.46
N SER A 475 -4.22 -15.33 -6.85
CA SER A 475 -5.23 -14.95 -7.84
C SER A 475 -6.64 -15.31 -7.39
N ASN A 476 -7.64 -14.69 -8.02
CA ASN A 476 -9.04 -14.93 -7.72
C ASN A 476 -9.51 -16.30 -8.25
N ALA A 477 -10.19 -17.08 -7.40
CA ALA A 477 -10.74 -18.39 -7.74
C ALA A 477 -12.29 -18.42 -7.66
N GLY A 478 -12.93 -17.26 -7.62
CA GLY A 478 -14.35 -17.11 -7.35
C GLY A 478 -14.81 -15.67 -7.49
N SER A 479 -15.18 -15.05 -6.38
CA SER A 479 -15.70 -13.67 -6.34
C SER A 479 -14.99 -12.78 -5.32
N THR A 480 -13.88 -13.25 -4.76
CA THR A 480 -13.04 -12.51 -3.81
C THR A 480 -12.55 -11.18 -4.38
N ASN A 481 -12.85 -10.11 -3.66
CA ASN A 481 -12.15 -8.84 -3.81
C ASN A 481 -11.44 -8.56 -2.49
N PHE A 482 -10.12 -8.54 -2.53
CA PHE A 482 -9.27 -8.50 -1.36
C PHE A 482 -8.09 -7.58 -1.64
N ASP A 483 -7.89 -6.61 -0.76
CA ASP A 483 -6.71 -5.75 -0.74
C ASP A 483 -6.19 -5.72 0.69
N PHE A 484 -4.92 -6.02 0.87
CA PHE A 484 -4.28 -6.07 2.19
C PHE A 484 -2.88 -5.51 2.14
N PHE A 485 -2.47 -4.76 3.15
CA PHE A 485 -1.10 -4.31 3.34
C PHE A 485 -0.26 -5.44 3.97
N GLU A 486 0.86 -5.80 3.33
CA GLU A 486 1.78 -6.82 3.82
C GLU A 486 2.55 -6.29 5.05
N ASP A 487 2.29 -6.85 6.23
CA ASP A 487 2.80 -6.30 7.49
C ASP A 487 3.04 -7.36 8.56
N TYR A 488 4.20 -7.28 9.21
CA TYR A 488 4.64 -8.19 10.25
C TYR A 488 4.32 -7.70 11.68
N ASN A 489 4.02 -6.40 11.84
CA ASN A 489 3.74 -5.78 13.14
C ASN A 489 2.49 -6.39 13.78
N PRO A 490 2.30 -6.26 15.11
CA PRO A 490 1.56 -7.24 15.90
C PRO A 490 0.27 -7.73 15.23
N SER A 491 0.16 -9.06 15.08
CA SER A 491 -0.79 -9.76 14.20
C SER A 491 -0.44 -9.65 12.70
N PRO A 492 0.52 -10.45 12.21
CA PRO A 492 1.01 -10.35 10.85
C PRO A 492 -0.08 -10.69 9.82
N LEU A 493 -0.18 -9.86 8.78
CA LEU A 493 -1.09 -9.98 7.66
C LEU A 493 -0.27 -10.05 6.38
N GLY A 494 -0.34 -11.17 5.67
CA GLY A 494 0.45 -11.30 4.44
C GLY A 494 0.90 -12.69 4.07
N LEU A 495 1.73 -12.76 3.03
CA LEU A 495 2.33 -13.98 2.52
C LEU A 495 3.80 -14.06 2.94
N TYR A 496 4.13 -15.10 3.70
CA TYR A 496 5.47 -15.31 4.25
C TYR A 496 6.03 -16.68 3.90
N ILE A 497 7.35 -16.83 4.03
CA ILE A 497 8.00 -18.14 4.04
C ILE A 497 8.58 -18.39 5.42
N THR A 498 8.05 -19.37 6.15
CA THR A 498 8.58 -19.78 7.45
C THR A 498 9.58 -20.92 7.28
N LYS A 499 10.56 -21.02 8.20
CA LYS A 499 11.68 -21.96 8.05
C LYS A 499 11.86 -22.87 9.25
N CYS A 500 12.26 -24.10 8.95
CA CYS A 500 12.61 -25.16 9.86
C CYS A 500 13.63 -26.05 9.12
#